data_AF-A0A1M5VWP6-F1
#
_entry.id   AF-A0A1M5VWP6-F1
#
_cell.length_a   1.000
_cell.length_b   1.000
_cell.length_c   1.000
_cell.angle_alpha   90.00
_cell.angle_beta   90.00
_cell.angle_gamma   90.00
#
_symmetry.space_group_name_H-M   'P 1'
#
loop_
_entity.id
_entity.type
_entity.pdbx_description
1 polymer ?
#
loop_
_entity_poly.entity_id
_entity_poly.type
_entity_poly.pdbx_seq_one_letter_code
_entity_poly.pdbx_strand_id
1 'polypeptide(L)'
;MNAAEKKVVRIAIFLFAVGTLVRFAPWGLPAIENVDIADRQKYAQTSKVSGVAQSKLEYAGESAPDMPAVAESAGDPQAKSPPKRGKKKKAVVRFPLRINDATADELCALKGVGPKLADKIIAFREANGPFGGPSSLQKVPGIGKKKLEGILPWVIFD
;
A
#
# COMPACT_ATOMS: atom_id res chain seq x y z
N MET A 1 8.35 -23.04 -50.66
CA MET A 1 8.40 -22.89 -49.19
C MET A 1 9.58 -23.66 -48.61
N ASN A 2 10.62 -22.95 -48.21
CA ASN A 2 11.83 -23.46 -47.58
C ASN A 2 11.56 -24.00 -46.17
N ALA A 3 12.45 -24.86 -45.65
CA ALA A 3 12.28 -25.44 -44.32
C ALA A 3 12.25 -24.38 -43.19
N ALA A 4 12.92 -23.24 -43.39
CA ALA A 4 12.87 -22.09 -42.48
C ALA A 4 11.50 -21.38 -42.51
N GLU A 5 10.98 -21.08 -43.71
CA GLU A 5 9.68 -20.41 -43.89
C GLU A 5 8.54 -21.22 -43.25
N LYS A 6 8.55 -22.55 -43.41
CA LYS A 6 7.57 -23.45 -42.76
C LYS A 6 7.60 -23.36 -41.22
N LYS A 7 8.76 -23.07 -40.61
CA LYS A 7 8.87 -22.84 -39.15
C LYS A 7 8.30 -21.47 -38.78
N VAL A 8 8.65 -20.41 -39.51
CA VAL A 8 8.15 -19.04 -39.28
C VAL A 8 6.63 -18.98 -39.41
N VAL A 9 6.04 -19.61 -40.43
CA VAL A 9 4.57 -19.65 -40.63
C VAL A 9 3.87 -20.39 -39.49
N ARG A 10 4.42 -21.51 -38.99
CA ARG A 10 3.85 -22.22 -37.83
C ARG A 10 3.89 -21.36 -36.56
N ILE A 11 4.99 -20.64 -36.33
CA ILE A 11 5.13 -19.73 -35.18
C ILE A 11 4.13 -18.57 -35.30
N ALA A 12 3.98 -17.98 -36.49
CA ALA A 12 3.01 -16.91 -36.73
C ALA A 12 1.56 -17.36 -36.48
N ILE A 13 1.17 -18.55 -36.96
CA ILE A 13 -0.15 -19.14 -36.70
C ILE A 13 -0.36 -19.41 -35.20
N PHE A 14 0.66 -19.93 -34.51
CA PHE A 14 0.57 -20.19 -33.07
C PHE A 14 0.41 -18.90 -32.26
N LEU A 15 1.16 -17.85 -32.59
CA LEU A 15 1.04 -16.54 -31.96
C LEU A 15 -0.32 -15.88 -32.25
N PHE A 16 -0.85 -16.02 -33.46
CA PHE A 16 -2.18 -15.53 -33.81
C PHE A 16 -3.27 -16.27 -33.03
N ALA A 17 -3.17 -17.60 -32.90
CA ALA A 17 -4.09 -18.42 -32.11
C ALA A 17 -4.06 -18.09 -30.60
N VAL A 18 -2.87 -17.87 -30.02
CA VAL A 18 -2.75 -17.42 -28.62
C VAL A 18 -3.32 -16.01 -28.45
N GLY A 19 -3.06 -15.11 -29.39
CA GLY A 19 -3.59 -13.73 -29.37
C GLY A 19 -5.11 -13.68 -29.47
N THR A 20 -5.73 -14.48 -30.34
CA THR A 20 -7.19 -14.58 -30.44
C THR A 20 -7.80 -15.28 -29.23
N LEU A 21 -7.13 -16.28 -28.65
CA LEU A 21 -7.57 -16.91 -27.41
C LEU A 21 -7.55 -15.92 -26.23
N VAL A 22 -6.52 -15.09 -26.07
CA VAL A 22 -6.51 -14.02 -25.04
C VAL A 22 -7.59 -12.94 -25.32
N ARG A 23 -7.90 -12.69 -26.59
CA ARG A 23 -8.90 -11.68 -27.01
C ARG A 23 -10.35 -12.11 -26.75
N PHE A 24 -10.62 -13.41 -26.70
CA PHE A 24 -11.97 -14.00 -26.55
C PHE A 24 -12.16 -14.86 -25.31
N ALA A 25 -11.09 -15.25 -24.60
CA ALA A 25 -11.23 -15.93 -23.32
C ALA A 25 -11.89 -14.96 -22.31
N PRO A 26 -13.01 -15.34 -21.68
CA PRO A 26 -13.52 -14.61 -20.54
C PRO A 26 -12.54 -14.83 -19.38
N TRP A 27 -11.53 -13.96 -19.28
CA TRP A 27 -10.63 -13.90 -18.13
C TRP A 27 -11.42 -13.37 -16.92
N GLY A 28 -12.23 -14.26 -16.36
CA GLY A 28 -12.81 -14.18 -15.03
C GLY A 28 -11.68 -14.24 -14.01
N LEU A 29 -10.92 -13.15 -13.92
CA LEU A 29 -10.25 -12.78 -12.69
C LEU A 29 -11.33 -12.78 -11.60
N PRO A 30 -11.17 -13.55 -10.51
CA PRO A 30 -12.09 -13.43 -9.40
C PRO A 30 -12.06 -11.98 -8.95
N ALA A 31 -13.23 -11.35 -8.90
CA ALA A 31 -13.36 -10.09 -8.19
C ALA A 31 -12.83 -10.33 -6.78
N ILE A 32 -11.98 -9.43 -6.29
CA ILE A 32 -11.57 -9.44 -4.88
C ILE A 32 -12.72 -8.80 -4.08
N GLU A 33 -13.87 -9.47 -4.13
CA GLU A 33 -14.96 -9.27 -3.19
C GLU A 33 -14.51 -9.90 -1.88
N ASN A 34 -14.64 -9.13 -0.80
CA ASN A 34 -14.28 -9.52 0.57
C ASN A 34 -12.77 -9.69 0.83
N VAL A 35 -12.06 -8.56 0.82
CA VAL A 35 -11.10 -8.32 1.93
C VAL A 35 -11.94 -7.92 3.13
N ASP A 36 -12.35 -8.88 3.94
CA ASP A 36 -13.13 -8.65 5.15
C ASP A 36 -12.38 -7.75 6.14
N ILE A 37 -12.81 -6.49 6.24
CA ILE A 37 -12.38 -5.53 7.27
C ILE A 37 -13.22 -5.78 8.55
N ALA A 38 -13.50 -7.05 8.85
CA ALA A 38 -14.38 -7.50 9.93
C ALA A 38 -13.62 -8.03 11.15
N ASP A 39 -12.31 -8.30 11.05
CA ASP A 39 -11.52 -8.91 12.13
C ASP A 39 -10.83 -7.89 13.06
N ARG A 40 -11.51 -6.78 13.36
CA ARG A 40 -11.07 -5.83 14.41
C ARG A 40 -11.27 -6.40 15.82
N GLN A 41 -12.05 -7.47 15.98
CA GLN A 41 -12.39 -8.01 17.30
C GLN A 41 -11.41 -9.05 17.87
N LYS A 42 -10.64 -9.81 17.06
CA LYS A 42 -9.70 -10.81 17.62
C LYS A 42 -8.49 -10.24 18.35
N TYR A 43 -8.22 -8.94 18.26
CA TYR A 43 -7.18 -8.25 19.05
C TYR A 43 -7.72 -7.39 20.19
N ALA A 44 -9.04 -7.36 20.41
CA ALA A 44 -9.68 -6.52 21.43
C ALA A 44 -10.11 -7.28 22.70
N GLN A 45 -9.71 -8.55 22.86
CA GLN A 45 -10.30 -9.44 23.86
C GLN A 45 -9.29 -10.28 24.69
N THR A 46 -8.14 -9.69 25.06
CA THR A 46 -7.18 -10.33 25.99
C THR A 46 -6.73 -9.42 27.14
N SER A 47 -7.68 -8.85 27.88
CA SER A 47 -7.42 -8.20 29.18
C SER A 47 -8.62 -8.29 30.14
N LYS A 48 -9.21 -9.49 30.25
CA LYS A 48 -10.17 -9.82 31.30
C LYS A 48 -9.50 -10.72 32.35
N VAL A 49 -8.64 -10.11 33.17
CA VAL A 49 -8.19 -10.73 34.42
C VAL A 49 -9.18 -10.35 35.51
N SER A 50 -9.58 -11.36 36.29
CA SER A 50 -10.55 -11.28 37.37
C SER A 50 -10.21 -10.17 38.38
N GLY A 51 -11.26 -9.51 38.89
CA GLY A 51 -11.15 -8.31 39.72
C GLY A 51 -10.72 -8.53 41.17
N VAL A 52 -10.70 -7.41 41.89
CA VAL A 52 -10.71 -7.30 43.36
C VAL A 52 -11.38 -5.96 43.74
N ALA A 53 -12.13 -5.99 44.84
CA ALA A 53 -12.60 -4.87 45.67
C ALA A 53 -13.34 -3.68 45.02
N GLN A 54 -14.64 -3.60 45.34
CA GLN A 54 -15.36 -2.34 45.46
C GLN A 54 -14.89 -1.56 46.71
N SER A 55 -14.67 -0.27 46.56
CA SER A 55 -14.94 0.79 47.56
C SER A 55 -15.11 2.08 46.74
N LYS A 56 -16.21 2.83 46.76
CA LYS A 56 -17.04 3.31 47.87
C LYS A 56 -16.19 3.97 48.95
N LEU A 57 -15.73 5.18 48.66
CA LEU A 57 -15.70 6.24 49.66
C LEU A 57 -16.55 7.42 49.18
N GLU A 58 -17.42 7.88 50.06
CA GLU A 58 -18.11 9.16 49.92
C GLU A 58 -17.07 10.28 50.05
N TYR A 59 -17.17 11.31 49.19
CA TYR A 59 -16.62 12.62 49.53
C TYR A 59 -17.68 13.67 49.18
N ALA A 60 -18.44 14.06 50.19
CA ALA A 60 -19.26 15.25 50.14
C ALA A 60 -18.38 16.47 50.44
N GLY A 61 -18.77 17.63 49.93
CA GLY A 61 -18.22 18.92 50.37
C GLY A 61 -17.57 19.74 49.27
N GLU A 62 -18.22 20.88 49.00
CA GLU A 62 -17.64 22.18 48.69
C GLU A 62 -16.82 22.46 47.41
N SER A 63 -17.25 23.55 46.77
CA SER A 63 -16.45 24.54 46.03
C SER A 63 -16.14 24.33 44.54
N ALA A 64 -17.07 24.84 43.71
CA ALA A 64 -16.70 25.76 42.62
C ALA A 64 -15.92 26.98 43.20
N PRO A 65 -15.10 27.75 42.43
CA PRO A 65 -15.16 27.99 40.98
C PRO A 65 -13.90 27.46 40.24
N ASP A 66 -13.63 27.71 38.96
CA ASP A 66 -14.23 28.67 38.02
C ASP A 66 -14.18 28.17 36.55
N MET A 67 -14.91 28.84 35.66
CA MET A 67 -14.75 28.73 34.20
C MET A 67 -14.82 30.10 33.53
N PRO A 68 -13.73 30.60 32.91
CA PRO A 68 -13.85 31.57 31.85
C PRO A 68 -14.21 30.85 30.54
N ALA A 69 -15.44 31.06 30.08
CA ALA A 69 -15.88 30.63 28.77
C ALA A 69 -15.13 31.38 27.66
N VAL A 70 -14.69 30.66 26.62
CA VAL A 70 -14.54 31.21 25.27
C VAL A 70 -15.25 30.28 24.30
N ALA A 71 -16.18 30.85 23.55
CA ALA A 71 -17.11 30.14 22.70
C ALA A 71 -16.57 29.91 21.29
N GLU A 72 -17.25 29.01 20.58
CA GLU A 72 -17.55 29.06 19.14
C GLU A 72 -16.46 29.52 18.15
N SER A 73 -16.13 28.62 17.22
CA SER A 73 -16.55 28.86 15.83
C SER A 73 -16.71 27.56 15.04
N ALA A 74 -17.80 27.47 14.28
CA ALA A 74 -18.08 26.36 13.37
C ALA A 74 -17.11 26.36 12.16
N GLY A 75 -16.79 25.18 11.62
CA GLY A 75 -15.78 25.09 10.56
C GLY A 75 -15.59 23.73 9.87
N ASP A 76 -16.64 22.95 9.66
CA ASP A 76 -16.65 21.86 8.66
C ASP A 76 -17.37 22.36 7.38
N PRO A 77 -17.07 21.87 6.16
CA PRO A 77 -16.12 20.80 5.82
C PRO A 77 -15.22 21.15 4.60
N GLN A 78 -13.90 21.31 4.77
CA GLN A 78 -13.01 21.36 3.59
C GLN A 78 -12.63 19.95 3.12
N ALA A 79 -13.60 19.32 2.45
CA ALA A 79 -13.37 18.16 1.60
C ALA A 79 -12.33 18.53 0.52
N LYS A 80 -11.06 18.17 0.77
CA LYS A 80 -9.99 18.29 -0.22
C LYS A 80 -10.32 17.37 -1.39
N SER A 81 -10.82 17.97 -2.47
CA SER A 81 -11.25 17.28 -3.69
C SER A 81 -10.19 16.26 -4.13
N PRO A 82 -10.56 15.03 -4.50
CA PRO A 82 -9.60 14.08 -5.05
C PRO A 82 -8.95 14.73 -6.28
N PRO A 83 -7.60 14.85 -6.33
CA PRO A 83 -6.95 15.56 -7.41
C PRO A 83 -7.33 14.92 -8.75
N LYS A 84 -7.85 15.79 -9.63
CA LYS A 84 -8.32 15.50 -10.99
C LYS A 84 -7.43 14.43 -11.63
N ARG A 85 -8.02 13.32 -12.08
CA ARG A 85 -7.31 12.19 -12.73
C ARG A 85 -6.74 12.61 -14.09
N GLY A 86 -5.70 13.44 -14.06
CA GLY A 86 -4.89 13.76 -15.21
C GLY A 86 -4.29 12.48 -15.75
N LYS A 87 -4.39 12.27 -17.06
CA LYS A 87 -3.71 11.17 -17.74
C LYS A 87 -2.21 11.34 -17.51
N LYS A 88 -1.65 10.62 -16.53
CA LYS A 88 -0.22 10.71 -16.21
C LYS A 88 0.54 10.36 -17.48
N LYS A 89 1.31 11.33 -17.99
CA LYS A 89 2.37 11.06 -18.96
C LYS A 89 3.25 10.00 -18.30
N LYS A 90 3.51 8.87 -18.96
CA LYS A 90 4.33 7.78 -18.40
C LYS A 90 5.66 8.39 -17.96
N ALA A 91 5.91 8.47 -16.65
CA ALA A 91 7.16 8.97 -16.14
C ALA A 91 8.29 8.05 -16.65
N VAL A 92 9.30 8.62 -17.29
CA VAL A 92 10.46 7.85 -17.75
C VAL A 92 11.35 7.63 -16.53
N VAL A 93 11.01 6.61 -15.74
CA VAL A 93 11.76 6.22 -14.55
C VAL A 93 13.16 5.81 -14.99
N ARG A 94 14.19 6.48 -14.46
CA ARG A 94 15.59 6.11 -14.67
C ARG A 94 16.07 5.25 -13.50
N PHE A 95 16.85 4.23 -13.84
CA PHE A 95 17.52 3.36 -12.88
C PHE A 95 19.02 3.71 -12.83
N PRO A 96 19.70 3.54 -11.68
CA PRO A 96 19.14 3.10 -10.40
C PRO A 96 18.28 4.18 -9.71
N LEU A 97 17.20 3.77 -9.07
CA LEU A 97 16.24 4.65 -8.41
C LEU A 97 16.65 4.90 -6.95
N ARG A 98 16.63 6.16 -6.48
CA ARG A 98 16.85 6.49 -5.06
C ARG A 98 15.61 6.15 -4.23
N ILE A 99 15.68 5.15 -3.36
CA ILE A 99 14.52 4.73 -2.56
C ILE A 99 14.03 5.84 -1.59
N ASN A 100 14.95 6.70 -1.15
CA ASN A 100 14.66 7.75 -0.16
C ASN A 100 13.96 8.98 -0.79
N ASP A 101 14.16 9.27 -2.08
CA ASP A 101 13.48 10.34 -2.82
C ASP A 101 12.30 9.85 -3.69
N ALA A 102 12.26 8.56 -4.03
CA ALA A 102 11.32 8.04 -5.03
C ALA A 102 9.86 8.36 -4.73
N THR A 103 9.15 8.79 -5.79
CA THR A 103 7.70 8.97 -5.77
C THR A 103 6.97 7.63 -5.85
N ALA A 104 5.68 7.62 -5.49
CA ALA A 104 4.85 6.42 -5.57
C ALA A 104 4.78 5.82 -6.99
N ASP A 105 4.88 6.64 -8.04
CA ASP A 105 4.86 6.21 -9.45
C ASP A 105 6.16 5.48 -9.82
N GLU A 106 7.31 6.01 -9.39
CA GLU A 106 8.63 5.43 -9.64
C GLU A 106 8.85 4.14 -8.85
N LEU A 107 8.39 4.11 -7.59
CA LEU A 107 8.35 2.89 -6.79
C LEU A 107 7.50 1.80 -7.49
N CYS A 108 6.39 2.15 -8.14
CA CYS A 108 5.58 1.19 -8.90
C CYS A 108 6.25 0.67 -10.18
N ALA A 109 7.32 1.30 -10.68
CA ALA A 109 8.09 0.77 -11.80
C ALA A 109 9.06 -0.35 -11.38
N LEU A 110 9.27 -0.56 -10.08
CA LEU A 110 10.12 -1.64 -9.56
C LEU A 110 9.40 -3.00 -9.66
N LYS A 111 10.14 -4.02 -10.11
CA LYS A 111 9.64 -5.40 -10.25
C LYS A 111 9.04 -5.95 -8.95
N GLY A 112 7.72 -6.09 -8.90
CA GLY A 112 6.98 -6.65 -7.76
C GLY A 112 6.49 -5.62 -6.73
N VAL A 113 6.71 -4.33 -6.99
CA VAL A 113 6.11 -3.22 -6.25
C VAL A 113 4.91 -2.71 -7.04
N GLY A 114 3.78 -2.51 -6.35
CA GLY A 114 2.58 -1.91 -6.93
C GLY A 114 2.07 -0.76 -6.06
N PRO A 115 0.97 -0.09 -6.41
CA PRO A 115 0.53 1.14 -5.75
C PRO A 115 0.35 1.00 -4.23
N LYS A 116 -0.30 -0.10 -3.78
CA LYS A 116 -0.47 -0.42 -2.35
C LYS A 116 0.84 -0.68 -1.60
N LEU A 117 1.93 -1.00 -2.30
CA LEU A 117 3.24 -1.28 -1.70
C LEU A 117 4.14 -0.04 -1.75
N ALA A 118 4.09 0.73 -2.83
CA ALA A 118 4.73 2.03 -2.94
C ALA A 118 4.25 3.00 -1.84
N ASP A 119 2.94 3.05 -1.62
CA ASP A 119 2.31 3.83 -0.54
C ASP A 119 2.84 3.43 0.85
N LYS A 120 2.95 2.12 1.12
CA LYS A 120 3.55 1.58 2.35
C LYS A 120 5.04 1.88 2.51
N ILE A 121 5.80 1.93 1.41
CA ILE A 121 7.24 2.30 1.44
C ILE A 121 7.36 3.77 1.87
N ILE A 122 6.51 4.66 1.34
CA ILE A 122 6.47 6.08 1.71
C ILE A 122 6.04 6.24 3.17
N ALA A 123 4.94 5.63 3.59
CA ALA A 123 4.47 5.68 4.98
C ALA A 123 5.49 5.10 5.97
N PHE A 124 6.23 4.05 5.57
CA PHE A 124 7.33 3.52 6.39
C PHE A 124 8.47 4.53 6.53
N ARG A 125 8.86 5.21 5.44
CA ARG A 125 9.89 6.28 5.44
C ARG A 125 9.47 7.46 6.32
N GLU A 126 8.21 7.85 6.28
CA GLU A 126 7.67 8.94 7.11
C GLU A 126 7.63 8.57 8.61
N ALA A 127 7.35 7.30 8.94
CA ALA A 127 7.26 6.83 10.33
C ALA A 127 8.59 6.38 10.95
N ASN A 128 9.55 5.87 10.16
CA ASN A 128 10.81 5.28 10.65
C ASN A 128 12.06 6.06 10.20
N GLY A 129 11.91 7.07 9.35
CA GLY A 129 13.03 7.77 8.70
C GLY A 129 13.54 7.06 7.43
N PRO A 130 14.64 7.56 6.84
CA PRO A 130 15.18 7.06 5.58
C PRO A 130 15.63 5.59 5.65
N PHE A 131 15.56 4.90 4.50
CA PHE A 131 16.03 3.54 4.36
C PHE A 131 17.56 3.50 4.28
N GLY A 132 18.22 3.16 5.39
CA GLY A 132 19.67 2.90 5.41
C GLY A 132 20.11 1.56 4.80
N GLY A 133 19.24 0.83 4.08
CA GLY A 133 19.63 -0.42 3.41
C GLY A 133 18.52 -1.47 3.20
N PRO A 134 18.90 -2.66 2.66
CA PRO A 134 17.97 -3.73 2.26
C PRO A 134 17.09 -4.24 3.41
N SER A 135 17.67 -4.39 4.61
CA SER A 135 16.94 -4.90 5.79
C SER A 135 15.81 -3.97 6.22
N SER A 136 15.98 -2.65 6.10
CA SER A 136 14.91 -1.70 6.40
C SER A 136 13.75 -1.81 5.40
N LEU A 137 14.07 -2.06 4.13
CA LEU A 137 13.07 -2.28 3.08
C LEU A 137 12.32 -3.61 3.29
N GLN A 138 12.96 -4.63 3.88
CA GLN A 138 12.32 -5.89 4.27
C GLN A 138 11.33 -5.74 5.45
N LYS A 139 11.48 -4.72 6.30
CA LYS A 139 10.53 -4.43 7.40
C LYS A 139 9.19 -3.90 6.88
N VAL A 140 9.10 -3.47 5.62
CA VAL A 140 7.86 -2.94 5.03
C VAL A 140 6.84 -4.07 4.82
N PRO A 141 5.61 -4.00 5.38
CA PRO A 141 4.65 -5.10 5.37
C PRO A 141 4.12 -5.41 3.97
N GLY A 142 4.71 -6.43 3.34
CA GLY A 142 4.41 -6.87 1.97
C GLY A 142 5.64 -7.03 1.06
N ILE A 143 6.83 -6.63 1.53
CA ILE A 143 8.13 -6.90 0.90
C ILE A 143 8.73 -8.17 1.53
N GLY A 144 8.51 -9.32 0.86
CA GLY A 144 9.21 -10.57 1.19
C GLY A 144 10.55 -10.68 0.44
N LYS A 145 11.41 -11.62 0.88
CA LYS A 145 12.73 -11.93 0.29
C LYS A 145 12.74 -11.92 -1.24
N LYS A 146 11.87 -12.74 -1.86
CA LYS A 146 11.71 -12.85 -3.32
C LYS A 146 11.38 -11.52 -4.05
N LYS A 147 10.73 -10.56 -3.38
CA LYS A 147 10.51 -9.21 -3.93
C LYS A 147 11.72 -8.31 -3.70
N LEU A 148 12.33 -8.38 -2.53
CA LEU A 148 13.54 -7.64 -2.18
C LEU A 148 14.67 -7.95 -3.19
N GLU A 149 14.99 -9.23 -3.42
CA GLU A 149 15.93 -9.66 -4.46
C GLU A 149 15.54 -9.17 -5.87
N GLY A 150 14.24 -9.03 -6.14
CA GLY A 150 13.71 -8.54 -7.40
C GLY A 150 13.89 -7.02 -7.63
N ILE A 151 14.02 -6.23 -6.55
CA ILE A 151 14.16 -4.76 -6.58
C ILE A 151 15.58 -4.29 -6.32
N LEU A 152 16.36 -4.97 -5.47
CA LEU A 152 17.73 -4.55 -5.09
C LEU A 152 18.66 -4.17 -6.26
N PRO A 153 18.70 -4.86 -7.42
CA PRO A 153 19.54 -4.43 -8.54
C PRO A 153 19.08 -3.13 -9.24
N TRP A 154 17.95 -2.55 -8.85
CA TRP A 154 17.35 -1.36 -9.46
C TRP A 154 17.23 -0.16 -8.51
N VAL A 155 17.54 -0.31 -7.22
CA VAL A 155 17.48 0.76 -6.21
C VAL A 155 18.84 1.01 -5.56
N ILE A 156 19.08 2.28 -5.25
CA ILE A 156 20.16 2.74 -4.40
C ILE A 156 19.59 3.34 -3.11
N PHE A 157 20.36 3.18 -2.04
CA PHE A 157 20.16 3.79 -0.73
C PHE A 157 21.12 4.99 -0.63
N ASP A 158 20.65 6.09 -0.07
CA ASP A 158 21.34 7.37 0.12
C ASP A 158 21.26 7.73 1.61
#